data_AF-A0A9D1NU11-F1
#
_entry.id   AF-A0A9D1NU11-F1
#
_cell.length_a   1.000
_cell.length_b   1.000
_cell.length_c   1.000
_cell.angle_alpha   90.00
_cell.angle_beta   90.00
_cell.angle_gamma   90.00
#
_symmetry.space_group_name_H-M   'P 1'
#
loop_
_entity.id
_entity.type
_entity.pdbx_description
1 polymer ?
#
loop_
_entity_poly.entity_id
_entity_poly.type
_entity_poly.pdbx_seq_one_letter_code
_entity_poly.pdbx_strand_id
1 'polypeptide(L)'
;MPQDWMKDPLLAGIDPAKMALLNSFVSQGTGKSQNEIVSLLMAAANSSRSRGLQFTPDEMERVIQVLKAGKSPQEIAKMDKMLSLMRMMQR
;
A
#
# COMPACT_ATOMS: atom_id res chain seq x y z
N MET A 1 -10.65 -15.06 -1.95
CA MET A 1 -11.18 -13.69 -1.99
C MET A 1 -10.13 -12.74 -1.42
N PRO A 2 -9.43 -11.90 -2.20
CA PRO A 2 -8.29 -11.11 -1.71
C PRO A 2 -8.71 -9.72 -1.15
N GLN A 3 -9.83 -9.63 -0.42
CA GLN A 3 -10.46 -8.35 -0.05
C GLN A 3 -10.62 -8.12 1.46
N ASP A 4 -9.89 -8.86 2.29
CA ASP A 4 -9.93 -8.69 3.75
C ASP A 4 -9.04 -7.56 4.26
N TRP A 5 -7.92 -7.27 3.58
CA TRP A 5 -6.98 -6.25 4.05
C TRP A 5 -7.61 -4.85 4.13
N MET A 6 -8.58 -4.54 3.25
CA MET A 6 -9.30 -3.26 3.26
C MET A 6 -10.26 -3.09 4.45
N LYS A 7 -10.64 -4.19 5.10
CA LYS A 7 -11.48 -4.19 6.30
C LYS A 7 -10.66 -4.17 7.58
N ASP A 8 -9.33 -4.15 7.46
CA ASP A 8 -8.47 -4.17 8.62
C ASP A 8 -8.63 -2.87 9.42
N PRO A 9 -8.85 -2.96 10.74
CA PRO A 9 -9.01 -1.79 11.61
C PRO A 9 -7.78 -0.87 11.59
N LEU A 10 -6.59 -1.35 11.20
CA LEU A 10 -5.40 -0.51 11.03
C LEU A 10 -5.55 0.50 9.88
N LEU A 11 -6.44 0.26 8.93
CA LEU A 11 -6.74 1.21 7.86
C LEU A 11 -7.77 2.27 8.28
N ALA A 12 -8.38 2.12 9.47
CA ALA A 12 -9.29 3.12 10.00
C ALA A 12 -8.54 4.44 10.21
N GLY A 13 -8.92 5.46 9.43
CA GLY A 13 -8.28 6.78 9.43
C GLY A 13 -7.52 7.14 8.16
N ILE A 14 -7.40 6.23 7.18
CA ILE A 14 -6.97 6.61 5.83
C ILE A 14 -8.14 7.30 5.12
N ASP A 15 -7.85 8.41 4.43
CA ASP A 15 -8.86 9.12 3.63
C ASP A 15 -9.57 8.18 2.65
N PRO A 16 -10.91 8.24 2.53
CA PRO A 16 -11.64 7.38 1.60
C PRO A 16 -11.22 7.60 0.14
N ALA A 17 -10.78 8.81 -0.23
CA ALA A 17 -10.24 9.10 -1.57
C ALA A 17 -8.93 8.33 -1.85
N LYS A 18 -8.05 8.25 -0.85
CA LYS A 18 -6.80 7.48 -0.91
C LYS A 18 -7.09 5.99 -0.96
N MET A 19 -8.02 5.54 -0.13
CA MET A 19 -8.46 4.15 -0.06
C MET A 19 -9.12 3.69 -1.37
N ALA A 20 -9.90 4.55 -2.03
CA ALA A 20 -10.46 4.31 -3.35
C ALA A 20 -9.39 4.17 -4.43
N LEU A 21 -8.34 5.01 -4.39
CA LEU A 21 -7.16 4.85 -5.25
C LEU A 21 -6.52 3.49 -5.02
N LEU A 22 -6.13 3.16 -3.78
CA LEU A 22 -5.52 1.88 -3.44
C LEU A 22 -6.37 0.71 -3.93
N ASN A 23 -7.69 0.78 -3.73
CA ASN A 23 -8.64 -0.21 -4.21
C ASN A 23 -8.60 -0.34 -5.73
N SER A 24 -8.59 0.75 -6.49
CA SER A 24 -8.46 0.69 -7.95
C SER A 24 -7.16 0.03 -8.40
N PHE A 25 -6.05 0.22 -7.69
CA PHE A 25 -4.77 -0.44 -8.01
C PHE A 25 -4.76 -1.92 -7.61
N VAL A 26 -5.31 -2.26 -6.44
CA VAL A 26 -5.46 -3.66 -6.01
C VAL A 26 -6.43 -4.40 -6.93
N SER A 27 -7.55 -3.77 -7.32
CA SER A 27 -8.51 -4.32 -8.28
C SER A 27 -7.88 -4.55 -9.66
N GLN A 28 -6.98 -3.66 -10.11
CA GLN A 28 -6.20 -3.88 -11.33
C GLN A 28 -5.15 -4.99 -11.18
N GLY A 29 -4.64 -5.20 -9.96
CA GLY A 29 -3.74 -6.29 -9.61
C GLY A 29 -4.47 -7.58 -9.19
N THR A 30 -5.80 -7.67 -9.30
CA THR A 30 -6.54 -8.85 -8.86
C THR A 30 -6.13 -10.06 -9.68
N GLY A 31 -5.57 -11.08 -9.03
CA GLY A 31 -4.98 -12.25 -9.68
C GLY A 31 -3.45 -12.24 -9.72
N LYS A 32 -2.80 -11.12 -9.36
CA LYS A 32 -1.35 -11.02 -9.19
C LYS A 32 -0.94 -11.31 -7.74
N SER A 33 0.31 -11.71 -7.55
CA SER A 33 0.89 -11.92 -6.23
C SER A 33 0.83 -10.65 -5.39
N GLN A 34 0.57 -10.77 -4.08
CA GLN A 34 0.48 -9.61 -3.18
C GLN A 34 1.74 -8.71 -3.18
N ASN A 35 2.90 -9.23 -3.56
CA ASN A 35 4.12 -8.43 -3.78
C ASN A 35 4.01 -7.47 -5.00
N GLU A 36 3.30 -7.88 -6.05
CA GLU A 36 2.93 -6.97 -7.15
C GLU A 36 1.89 -5.96 -6.72
N ILE A 37 0.92 -6.36 -5.89
CA ILE A 37 -0.05 -5.43 -5.31
C ILE A 37 0.68 -4.33 -4.53
N VAL A 38 1.66 -4.66 -3.69
CA VAL A 38 2.46 -3.65 -2.95
C VAL A 38 3.22 -2.72 -3.90
N SER A 39 3.76 -3.25 -4.99
CA SER A 39 4.45 -2.44 -6.01
C SER A 39 3.47 -1.49 -6.72
N LEU A 40 2.26 -1.95 -7.01
CA LEU A 40 1.18 -1.15 -7.58
C LEU A 40 0.71 -0.06 -6.60
N LEU A 41 0.57 -0.37 -5.30
CA LEU A 41 0.20 0.60 -4.28
C LEU A 41 1.28 1.66 -4.09
N MET A 42 2.55 1.30 -4.24
CA MET A 42 3.63 2.28 -4.21
C MET A 42 3.66 3.16 -5.46
N ALA A 43 3.43 2.58 -6.64
CA ALA A 43 3.25 3.35 -7.87
C ALA A 43 2.04 4.30 -7.76
N ALA A 44 0.96 3.84 -7.14
CA ALA A 44 -0.23 4.62 -6.84
C ALA A 44 0.07 5.79 -5.91
N ALA A 45 0.76 5.52 -4.80
CA ALA A 45 1.07 6.52 -3.79
C ALA A 45 2.10 7.55 -4.28
N ASN A 46 3.01 7.15 -5.17
CA ASN A 46 3.90 8.09 -5.87
C ASN A 46 3.12 8.92 -6.91
N SER A 47 2.24 8.28 -7.70
CA SER A 47 1.41 8.96 -8.71
C SER A 47 0.37 9.89 -8.08
N SER A 48 -0.13 9.57 -6.89
CA SER A 48 -1.14 10.34 -6.20
C SER A 48 -0.58 11.64 -5.63
N ARG A 49 0.72 11.69 -5.30
CA ARG A 49 1.40 12.96 -4.94
C ARG A 49 1.25 14.01 -6.02
N SER A 50 1.39 13.63 -7.29
CA SER A 50 1.22 14.54 -8.42
C SER A 50 -0.22 15.05 -8.57
N ARG A 51 -1.21 14.39 -7.96
CA ARG A 51 -2.62 14.78 -7.97
C ARG A 51 -3.05 15.52 -6.70
N GLY A 52 -2.11 15.88 -5.82
CA GLY A 52 -2.40 16.48 -4.51
C GLY A 52 -2.89 15.48 -3.45
N LEU A 53 -2.97 14.19 -3.78
CA LEU A 53 -3.33 13.12 -2.85
C LEU A 53 -2.04 12.50 -2.30
N GLN A 54 -1.42 13.16 -1.33
CA GLN A 54 -0.24 12.64 -0.64
C GLN A 54 -0.64 11.61 0.41
N PHE A 55 -0.12 10.39 0.25
CA PHE A 55 -0.13 9.41 1.34
C PHE A 55 0.97 9.78 2.32
N THR A 56 0.60 9.83 3.60
CA THR A 56 1.59 10.02 4.66
C THR A 56 2.39 8.73 4.85
N PRO A 57 3.61 8.83 5.40
CA PRO A 57 4.40 7.65 5.78
C PRO A 57 3.61 6.72 6.70
N ASP A 58 2.85 7.26 7.66
CA ASP A 58 1.99 6.52 8.57
C ASP A 58 0.89 5.74 7.86
N GLU A 59 0.17 6.37 6.93
CA GLU A 59 -0.90 5.69 6.17
C GLU A 59 -0.34 4.53 5.34
N MET A 60 0.80 4.74 4.66
CA MET A 60 1.48 3.69 3.90
C MET A 60 1.98 2.57 4.79
N GLU A 61 2.52 2.91 5.97
CA GLU A 61 3.02 1.92 6.92
C GLU A 61 1.88 1.03 7.43
N ARG A 62 0.71 1.61 7.74
CA ARG A 62 -0.49 0.84 8.13
C ARG A 62 -0.94 -0.11 7.02
N VAL A 63 -1.09 0.39 5.79
CA VAL A 63 -1.45 -0.45 4.61
C VAL A 63 -0.48 -1.61 4.46
N ILE A 64 0.81 -1.33 4.56
CA ILE A 64 1.83 -2.33 4.36
C ILE A 64 1.93 -3.28 5.56
N GLN A 65 1.68 -2.85 6.79
CA GLN A 65 1.57 -3.75 7.94
C GLN A 65 0.44 -4.76 7.77
N VAL A 66 -0.74 -4.31 7.33
CA VAL A 66 -1.87 -5.22 7.04
C VAL A 66 -1.49 -6.21 5.94
N LEU A 67 -0.83 -5.75 4.88
CA LEU A 67 -0.39 -6.63 3.78
C LEU A 67 0.77 -7.55 4.16
N LYS A 68 1.58 -7.18 5.17
CA LYS A 68 2.66 -8.00 5.77
C LYS A 68 2.09 -9.06 6.71
N ALA A 69 0.92 -8.86 7.30
CA ALA A 69 0.31 -9.82 8.21
C ALA A 69 0.01 -11.14 7.47
N GLY A 70 0.66 -12.22 7.89
CA GLY A 70 0.55 -13.54 7.25
C GLY A 70 1.52 -13.80 6.10
N LYS A 71 2.52 -12.93 5.88
CA LYS A 71 3.55 -13.07 4.84
C LYS A 71 4.81 -13.79 5.30
N SER A 72 5.55 -14.34 4.32
CA SER A 72 6.90 -14.84 4.57
C SER A 72 7.88 -13.71 4.84
N PRO A 73 8.92 -13.91 5.67
CA PRO A 73 9.91 -12.88 6.01
C PRO A 73 10.61 -12.27 4.79
N GLN A 74 10.77 -13.05 3.71
CA GLN A 74 11.33 -12.55 2.44
C GLN A 74 10.41 -11.53 1.74
N GLU A 75 9.10 -11.72 1.80
CA GLU A 75 8.13 -10.77 1.23
C GLU A 75 8.09 -9.51 2.09
N ILE A 76 8.06 -9.66 3.41
CA ILE A 76 8.10 -8.54 4.37
C ILE A 76 9.33 -7.65 4.12
N ALA A 77 10.52 -8.25 3.96
CA ALA A 77 11.75 -7.52 3.70
C ALA A 77 11.73 -6.74 2.38
N LYS A 78 11.12 -7.30 1.32
CA LYS A 78 10.94 -6.58 0.04
C LYS A 78 10.02 -5.37 0.22
N MET A 79 8.91 -5.54 0.92
CA MET A 79 7.95 -4.47 1.21
C MET A 79 8.59 -3.35 2.05
N ASP A 80 9.39 -3.69 3.06
CA ASP A 80 10.15 -2.73 3.87
C ASP A 80 11.18 -1.95 3.06
N LYS A 81 11.90 -2.64 2.18
CA LYS A 81 12.90 -2.00 1.32
C LYS A 81 12.25 -0.96 0.41
N MET A 82 11.10 -1.30 -0.16
CA MET A 82 10.35 -0.40 -1.03
C MET A 82 9.77 0.79 -0.25
N LEU A 83 9.25 0.59 0.97
CA LEU A 83 8.83 1.66 1.89
C LEU A 83 9.98 2.64 2.17
N SER A 84 11.16 2.11 2.47
CA SER A 84 12.36 2.91 2.75
C SER A 84 12.73 3.80 1.56
N LEU A 85 12.68 3.27 0.34
CA LEU A 85 12.89 4.05 -0.88
C LEU A 85 11.86 5.16 -1.06
N MET A 86 10.58 4.86 -0.77
CA MET A 86 9.53 5.86 -0.84
C MET A 86 9.73 6.96 0.20
N ARG A 87 10.10 6.60 1.44
CA ARG A 87 10.39 7.54 2.54
C ARG A 87 11.59 8.44 2.22
N MET A 88 12.59 7.94 1.48
CA MET A 88 13.69 8.77 0.97
C MET A 88 13.24 9.73 -0.13
N MET A 89 12.31 9.34 -1.01
CA MET A 89 11.73 10.24 -2.02
C MET A 89 10.66 11.21 -1.48
N GLN A 90 10.15 10.99 -0.27
CA GLN A 90 9.25 11.93 0.45
C GLN A 90 10.04 13.09 1.13
N ARG A 91 11.37 12.98 1.22
CA ARG A 91 12.24 13.98 1.88
C ARG A 91 12.62 15.12 0.94
#